data_AF-A0A8C7YIM7-F1
#
_entry.id   AF-A0A8C7YIM7-F1
#
_cell.length_a   1.000
_cell.length_b   1.000
_cell.length_c   1.000
_cell.angle_alpha   90.00
_cell.angle_beta   90.00
_cell.angle_gamma   90.00
#
_symmetry.space_group_name_H-M   'P 1'
#
loop_
_entity.id
_entity.type
_entity.pdbx_description
1 polymer ?
#
loop_
_entity_poly.entity_id
_entity_poly.type
_entity_poly.pdbx_seq_one_letter_code
_entity_poly.pdbx_strand_id
1 'polypeptide(L)'
;MLSPALQEVEVGANPVQVEVGEFDEAIEVVEDAAENPCLNHRCKKGKVCEVDDTNTPMCVCQDPSSCPAAEGEFEHICGNDNKTYDSSCHFFATKCALEGTKKGHKLHLDYIGSCKLIEPCLDNELTEFPLRMRDWLKNVLVTLYARDEDNNLLTEKQKLRVKKIYENEKRLEAGDHSLDLLARDFQKNYNMYIFPVHWQFGQLDQHPADGYLTHSELAPLRAPLIPMEHCTTRFFEECDADKDKYIALEEWAACFGIKERECRFQRTRMVVCFGGFFGTNL
;
A
#
# COMPACT_ATOMS: atom_id res chain seq x y z
N MET A 1 1.63 11.22 80.37
CA MET A 1 2.12 9.82 80.39
C MET A 1 3.59 9.86 79.97
N LEU A 2 4.44 9.21 80.76
CA LEU A 2 5.91 9.23 80.70
C LEU A 2 6.47 8.52 79.45
N SER A 3 7.55 9.07 78.89
CA SER A 3 8.60 8.41 78.06
C SER A 3 9.37 7.34 78.89
N PRO A 4 10.41 6.60 78.41
CA PRO A 4 11.16 6.66 77.14
C PRO A 4 11.68 5.31 76.55
N ALA A 5 12.34 5.44 75.39
CA ALA A 5 13.51 4.74 74.82
C ALA A 5 13.90 3.28 75.17
N LEU A 6 14.26 2.55 74.10
CA LEU A 6 14.97 1.27 74.00
C LEU A 6 16.39 1.27 74.60
N GLN A 7 16.79 0.14 75.21
CA GLN A 7 18.15 -0.44 75.03
C GLN A 7 18.21 -1.95 75.37
N GLU A 8 18.79 -2.70 74.41
CA GLU A 8 19.50 -3.99 74.34
C GLU A 8 19.46 -5.04 75.47
N VAL A 9 19.50 -6.34 75.09
CA VAL A 9 20.56 -7.35 75.42
C VAL A 9 20.42 -8.60 74.50
N GLU A 10 21.50 -9.00 73.84
CA GLU A 10 21.68 -10.33 73.21
C GLU A 10 22.06 -11.41 74.25
N VAL A 11 21.77 -12.68 73.97
CA VAL A 11 22.70 -13.84 73.99
C VAL A 11 21.91 -15.13 74.28
N GLY A 12 22.12 -16.15 73.46
CA GLY A 12 21.75 -17.52 73.79
C GLY A 12 21.70 -18.47 72.60
N ALA A 13 22.87 -18.83 72.06
CA ALA A 13 23.00 -19.84 71.02
C ALA A 13 22.53 -21.22 71.50
N ASN A 14 21.89 -21.99 70.62
CA ASN A 14 21.71 -23.43 70.77
C ASN A 14 22.19 -24.13 69.48
N PRO A 15 23.14 -25.09 69.56
CA PRO A 15 23.75 -25.69 68.38
C PRO A 15 23.08 -27.04 68.07
N VAL A 16 22.57 -27.20 66.85
CA VAL A 16 22.45 -28.52 66.23
C VAL A 16 22.87 -28.38 64.78
N GLN A 17 24.10 -28.80 64.51
CA GLN A 17 24.62 -29.00 63.17
C GLN A 17 24.08 -30.33 62.62
N VAL A 18 23.47 -30.28 61.45
CA VAL A 18 23.35 -31.45 60.57
C VAL A 18 23.87 -31.02 59.21
N GLU A 19 25.13 -31.36 58.93
CA GLU A 19 25.71 -31.32 57.59
C GLU A 19 25.27 -32.58 56.83
N VAL A 20 24.56 -32.42 55.72
CA VAL A 20 24.60 -33.39 54.62
C VAL A 20 24.31 -32.68 53.29
N GLY A 21 25.30 -32.71 52.39
CA GLY A 21 25.07 -32.75 50.94
C GLY A 21 25.10 -31.41 50.20
N GLU A 22 26.29 -31.02 49.75
CA GLU A 22 26.50 -30.13 48.60
C GLU A 22 25.90 -30.80 47.36
N PHE A 23 24.83 -30.22 46.81
CA PHE A 23 24.25 -30.60 45.52
C PHE A 23 24.00 -29.33 44.71
N ASP A 24 25.08 -28.64 44.37
CA ASP A 24 25.09 -27.59 43.36
C ASP A 24 25.06 -28.25 41.97
N GLU A 25 23.95 -28.90 41.62
CA GLU A 25 23.59 -29.04 40.22
C GLU A 25 22.80 -27.80 39.83
N ALA A 26 23.52 -26.78 39.38
CA ALA A 26 22.96 -25.74 38.55
C ALA A 26 22.35 -26.42 37.32
N ILE A 27 21.03 -26.57 37.31
CA ILE A 27 20.29 -26.85 36.08
C ILE A 27 20.51 -25.61 35.21
N GLU A 28 21.45 -25.69 34.26
CA GLU A 28 21.44 -24.81 33.11
C GLU A 28 20.13 -25.09 32.38
N VAL A 29 19.12 -24.26 32.64
CA VAL A 29 17.96 -24.16 31.78
C VAL A 29 18.49 -23.56 30.49
N VAL A 30 18.92 -24.43 29.56
CA VAL A 30 19.09 -24.05 28.17
C VAL A 30 17.67 -23.78 27.68
N GLU A 31 17.21 -22.53 27.81
CA GLU A 31 16.10 -22.03 27.01
C GLU A 31 16.58 -21.98 25.56
N ASP A 32 16.66 -23.14 24.91
CA ASP A 32 16.49 -23.21 23.46
C ASP A 32 15.01 -22.93 23.18
N ALA A 33 14.59 -21.68 23.45
CA ALA A 33 13.36 -21.15 22.90
C ALA A 33 13.59 -21.09 21.40
N ALA A 34 13.23 -22.17 20.69
CA ALA A 34 13.21 -22.19 19.25
C ALA A 34 12.47 -20.93 18.78
N GLU A 35 13.21 -19.99 18.18
CA GLU A 35 12.64 -18.72 17.73
C GLU A 35 11.41 -19.05 16.87
N ASN A 36 10.26 -18.45 17.21
CA ASN A 36 9.02 -18.73 16.49
C ASN A 36 9.24 -18.42 15.00
N PRO A 37 9.18 -19.42 14.09
CA PRO A 37 9.45 -19.24 12.67
C PRO A 37 8.55 -18.20 12.00
N CYS A 38 7.39 -17.90 12.58
CA CYS A 38 6.45 -16.90 12.10
C CYS A 38 6.85 -15.45 12.39
N LEU A 39 7.83 -15.18 13.28
CA LEU A 39 8.24 -13.80 13.61
C LEU A 39 8.74 -13.02 12.39
N ASN A 40 9.45 -13.70 11.48
CA ASN A 40 10.01 -13.10 10.27
C ASN A 40 9.29 -13.56 8.99
N HIS A 41 8.26 -14.40 9.09
CA HIS A 41 7.53 -14.92 7.93
C HIS A 41 6.29 -14.07 7.63
N ARG A 42 6.30 -13.37 6.49
CA ARG A 42 5.19 -12.49 6.07
C ARG A 42 4.24 -13.21 5.12
N CYS A 43 2.97 -13.29 5.51
CA CYS A 43 1.90 -13.83 4.68
C CYS A 43 1.25 -12.76 3.79
N LYS A 44 0.54 -13.22 2.75
CA LYS A 44 -0.28 -12.35 1.90
C LYS A 44 -1.45 -11.76 2.71
N LYS A 45 -2.07 -10.69 2.18
CA LYS A 45 -3.25 -10.06 2.80
C LYS A 45 -4.36 -11.09 3.07
N GLY A 46 -4.94 -11.03 4.26
CA GLY A 46 -5.99 -11.94 4.71
C GLY A 46 -5.48 -13.29 5.22
N LYS A 47 -4.15 -13.49 5.28
CA LYS A 47 -3.51 -14.68 5.85
C LYS A 47 -2.64 -14.32 7.04
N VAL A 48 -2.56 -15.23 8.01
CA VAL A 48 -1.69 -15.17 9.18
C VAL A 48 -0.73 -16.36 9.16
N CYS A 49 0.43 -16.20 9.78
CA CYS A 49 1.41 -17.27 9.88
C CYS A 49 1.11 -18.12 11.12
N GLU A 50 1.01 -19.43 10.91
CA GLU A 50 0.94 -20.45 11.95
C GLU A 50 2.04 -21.48 11.73
N VAL A 51 2.49 -22.16 12.78
CA VAL A 51 3.47 -23.24 12.68
C VAL A 51 2.76 -24.59 12.60
N ASP A 52 3.21 -25.46 11.71
CA ASP A 52 2.71 -26.84 11.63
C ASP A 52 3.36 -27.77 12.67
N ASP A 53 2.95 -29.04 12.69
CA ASP A 53 3.49 -30.06 13.59
C ASP A 53 5.00 -30.31 13.42
N THR A 54 5.60 -29.84 12.32
CA THR A 54 7.03 -29.95 12.01
C THR A 54 7.81 -28.69 12.33
N ASN A 55 7.20 -27.70 13.01
CA ASN A 55 7.76 -26.38 13.28
C ASN A 55 8.08 -25.59 11.99
N THR A 56 7.32 -25.82 10.92
CA THR A 56 7.44 -25.09 9.65
C THR A 56 6.37 -23.99 9.58
N PRO A 57 6.73 -22.74 9.22
CA PRO A 57 5.75 -21.66 9.10
C PRO A 57 4.86 -21.88 7.87
N MET A 58 3.54 -21.77 8.05
CA MET A 58 2.51 -21.87 7.02
C MET A 58 1.55 -20.68 7.09
N CYS A 59 1.09 -20.21 5.93
CA CYS A 59 0.12 -19.11 5.85
C CYS A 59 -1.30 -19.64 5.71
N VAL A 60 -2.09 -19.52 6.78
CA VAL A 60 -3.51 -19.89 6.82
C VAL A 60 -4.40 -18.64 6.73
N CYS A 61 -5.66 -18.80 6.35
CA CYS A 61 -6.59 -17.67 6.32
C CYS A 61 -6.85 -17.14 7.73
N GLN A 62 -6.81 -15.82 7.87
CA GLN A 62 -7.14 -15.16 9.12
C GLN A 62 -8.62 -15.32 9.43
N ASP A 63 -8.96 -15.58 10.69
CA ASP A 63 -10.34 -15.52 11.16
C ASP A 63 -10.80 -14.05 11.25
N PRO A 64 -11.89 -13.64 10.59
CA PRO A 64 -12.43 -12.29 10.75
C PRO A 64 -12.65 -11.85 12.21
N SER A 65 -12.94 -12.75 13.15
CA SER A 65 -13.12 -12.37 14.56
C SER A 65 -11.82 -12.00 15.28
N SER A 66 -10.66 -12.32 14.69
CA SER A 66 -9.33 -11.93 15.19
C SER A 66 -8.92 -10.53 14.75
N CYS A 67 -9.67 -9.91 13.84
CA CYS A 67 -9.40 -8.56 13.38
C CYS A 67 -9.73 -7.54 14.46
N PRO A 68 -8.93 -6.47 14.62
CA PRO A 68 -9.30 -5.35 15.48
C PRO A 68 -10.64 -4.75 15.06
N ALA A 69 -11.46 -4.40 16.05
CA ALA A 69 -12.70 -3.68 15.81
C ALA A 69 -12.41 -2.31 15.19
N ALA A 70 -13.28 -1.86 14.29
CA ALA A 70 -13.14 -0.57 13.66
C ALA A 70 -13.30 0.55 14.71
N GLU A 71 -12.31 1.44 14.80
CA GLU A 71 -12.36 2.58 15.74
C GLU A 71 -13.26 3.72 15.23
N GLY A 72 -13.49 3.78 13.92
CA GLY A 72 -14.37 4.78 13.30
C GLY A 72 -14.78 4.45 11.87
N GLU A 73 -15.70 5.25 11.33
CA GLU A 73 -16.29 5.02 10.00
C GLU A 73 -15.28 5.07 8.84
N PHE A 74 -14.16 5.75 9.02
CA PHE A 74 -13.11 5.88 8.00
C PHE A 74 -12.28 4.59 7.83
N GLU A 75 -12.35 3.65 8.78
CA GLU A 75 -11.67 2.36 8.70
C GLU A 75 -12.46 1.31 7.90
N HIS A 76 -13.77 1.53 7.77
CA HIS A 76 -14.64 0.71 6.95
C HIS A 76 -14.18 0.72 5.49
N ILE A 77 -14.57 -0.32 4.76
CA ILE A 77 -14.32 -0.42 3.32
C ILE A 77 -15.52 -1.00 2.60
N CYS A 78 -15.66 -0.70 1.32
CA CYS A 78 -16.71 -1.23 0.48
C CYS A 78 -16.16 -2.29 -0.49
N GLY A 79 -16.79 -3.46 -0.51
CA GLY A 79 -16.56 -4.47 -1.54
C GLY A 79 -17.30 -4.15 -2.83
N ASN A 80 -16.83 -4.71 -3.95
CA ASN A 80 -17.50 -4.59 -5.26
C ASN A 80 -18.85 -5.34 -5.33
N ASP A 81 -19.22 -6.05 -4.27
CA ASP A 81 -20.56 -6.61 -4.03
C ASP A 81 -21.49 -5.63 -3.30
N ASN A 82 -21.07 -4.35 -3.17
CA ASN A 82 -21.77 -3.28 -2.47
C ASN A 82 -22.04 -3.60 -1.00
N LYS A 83 -21.14 -4.38 -0.38
CA LYS A 83 -21.17 -4.69 1.05
C LYS A 83 -20.09 -3.91 1.78
N THR A 84 -20.49 -3.22 2.86
CA THR A 84 -19.56 -2.60 3.79
C THR A 84 -18.95 -3.65 4.71
N TYR A 85 -17.63 -3.60 4.89
CA TYR A 85 -16.87 -4.41 5.82
C TYR A 85 -16.27 -3.52 6.89
N ASP A 86 -16.15 -4.04 8.11
CA ASP A 86 -15.71 -3.25 9.27
C ASP A 86 -14.32 -2.68 9.08
N SER A 87 -13.40 -3.44 8.48
CA SER A 87 -12.08 -2.93 8.12
C SER A 87 -11.45 -3.71 6.96
N SER A 88 -10.33 -3.19 6.46
CA SER A 88 -9.43 -3.89 5.52
C SER A 88 -9.14 -5.32 5.97
N CYS A 89 -8.87 -5.54 7.26
CA CYS A 89 -8.63 -6.86 7.83
C CYS A 89 -9.82 -7.81 7.60
N HIS A 90 -11.02 -7.39 8.00
CA HIS A 90 -12.24 -8.20 7.90
C HIS A 90 -12.56 -8.59 6.44
N PHE A 91 -12.37 -7.67 5.51
CA PHE A 91 -12.57 -7.95 4.08
C PHE A 91 -11.57 -8.99 3.56
N PHE A 92 -10.27 -8.80 3.79
CA PHE A 92 -9.27 -9.72 3.26
C PHE A 92 -9.33 -11.09 3.93
N ALA A 93 -9.66 -11.16 5.22
CA ALA A 93 -9.98 -12.41 5.93
C ALA A 93 -11.17 -13.12 5.28
N THR A 94 -12.27 -12.39 5.03
CA THR A 94 -13.46 -12.94 4.34
C THR A 94 -13.15 -13.41 2.92
N LYS A 95 -12.35 -12.63 2.16
CA LYS A 95 -11.93 -12.99 0.81
C LYS A 95 -11.05 -14.24 0.82
N CYS A 96 -10.16 -14.37 1.80
CA CYS A 96 -9.30 -15.55 1.96
C CYS A 96 -10.13 -16.82 2.20
N ALA A 97 -11.14 -16.76 3.08
CA ALA A 97 -12.03 -17.89 3.33
C ALA A 97 -12.80 -18.36 2.08
N LEU A 98 -12.88 -17.52 1.04
CA LEU A 98 -13.50 -17.81 -0.25
C LEU A 98 -12.48 -18.18 -1.35
N GLU A 99 -11.19 -18.31 -1.03
CA GLU A 99 -10.14 -18.67 -1.98
C GLU A 99 -10.46 -20.01 -2.69
N GLY A 100 -10.24 -20.07 -4.00
CA GLY A 100 -10.62 -21.22 -4.84
C GLY A 100 -12.09 -21.27 -5.26
N THR A 101 -12.95 -20.39 -4.75
CA THR A 101 -14.35 -20.29 -5.18
C THR A 101 -14.54 -19.21 -6.24
N LYS A 102 -15.53 -19.38 -7.14
CA LYS A 102 -15.91 -18.34 -8.12
C LYS A 102 -16.30 -17.01 -7.46
N LYS A 103 -16.83 -17.05 -6.23
CA LYS A 103 -17.21 -15.85 -5.47
C LYS A 103 -15.97 -15.12 -4.96
N GLY A 104 -15.00 -15.82 -4.39
CA GLY A 104 -13.74 -15.24 -3.91
C GLY A 104 -12.92 -14.62 -5.04
N HIS A 105 -12.87 -15.27 -6.22
CA HIS A 105 -12.21 -14.72 -7.40
C HIS A 105 -12.82 -13.41 -7.90
N LYS A 106 -14.14 -13.22 -7.72
CA LYS A 106 -14.85 -12.00 -8.14
C LYS A 106 -14.94 -10.93 -7.06
N LEU A 107 -14.65 -11.27 -5.80
CA LEU A 107 -14.74 -10.35 -4.68
C LEU A 107 -13.50 -9.46 -4.65
N HIS A 108 -13.69 -8.16 -4.82
CA HIS A 108 -12.61 -7.16 -4.80
C HIS A 108 -12.97 -6.00 -3.89
N LEU A 109 -11.92 -5.34 -3.38
CA LEU A 109 -12.04 -4.10 -2.65
C LEU A 109 -12.40 -3.04 -3.68
N ASP A 110 -13.52 -2.35 -3.50
CA ASP A 110 -13.93 -1.30 -4.43
C ASP A 110 -13.32 0.04 -4.02
N TYR A 111 -13.56 0.49 -2.78
CA TYR A 111 -13.00 1.72 -2.23
C TYR A 111 -12.93 1.68 -0.71
N ILE A 112 -12.14 2.60 -0.16
CA ILE A 112 -12.00 2.82 1.29
C ILE A 112 -13.16 3.71 1.76
N GLY A 113 -13.73 3.38 2.92
CA GLY A 113 -14.97 3.94 3.47
C GLY A 113 -16.17 3.01 3.32
N SER A 114 -17.24 3.30 4.07
CA SER A 114 -18.52 2.60 3.95
C SER A 114 -19.12 2.70 2.55
N CYS A 115 -19.89 1.69 2.13
CA CYS A 115 -20.56 1.74 0.84
C CYS A 115 -21.51 2.93 0.72
N LYS A 116 -21.36 3.68 -0.36
CA LYS A 116 -22.13 4.86 -0.76
C LYS A 116 -22.81 4.62 -2.11
N LEU A 117 -23.79 5.46 -2.42
CA LEU A 117 -24.31 5.54 -3.78
C LEU A 117 -23.24 6.14 -4.69
N ILE A 118 -22.92 5.45 -5.79
CA ILE A 118 -22.02 5.92 -6.84
C ILE A 118 -22.87 6.33 -8.03
N GLU A 119 -22.76 7.59 -8.45
CA GLU A 119 -23.45 8.07 -9.64
C GLU A 119 -22.89 7.41 -10.90
N PRO A 120 -23.74 7.13 -11.91
CA PRO A 120 -23.27 6.56 -13.16
C PRO A 120 -22.36 7.55 -13.89
N CYS A 121 -21.19 7.07 -14.34
CA CYS A 121 -20.29 7.87 -15.17
C CYS A 121 -20.90 8.11 -16.55
N LEU A 122 -21.13 9.38 -16.89
CA LEU A 122 -21.64 9.79 -18.20
C LEU A 122 -20.54 9.73 -19.27
N ASP A 123 -20.94 9.63 -20.53
CA ASP A 123 -19.98 9.50 -21.65
C ASP A 123 -19.08 10.73 -21.80
N ASN A 124 -19.62 11.92 -21.56
CA ASN A 124 -18.82 13.15 -21.57
C ASN A 124 -17.78 13.16 -20.44
N GLU A 125 -18.18 12.79 -19.22
CA GLU A 125 -17.26 12.69 -18.07
C GLU A 125 -16.14 11.69 -18.34
N LEU A 126 -16.48 10.55 -18.95
CA LEU A 126 -15.51 9.54 -19.32
C LEU A 126 -14.45 10.04 -20.30
N THR A 127 -14.84 10.88 -21.27
CA THR A 127 -13.87 11.50 -22.19
C THR A 127 -12.97 12.54 -21.52
N GLU A 128 -13.45 13.19 -20.44
CA GLU A 128 -12.69 14.17 -19.66
C GLU A 128 -11.73 13.52 -18.65
N PHE A 129 -12.14 12.38 -18.10
CA PHE A 129 -11.46 11.67 -17.03
C PHE A 129 -9.94 11.51 -17.25
N PRO A 130 -9.44 10.96 -18.38
CA PRO A 130 -8.00 10.76 -18.57
C PRO A 130 -7.21 12.07 -18.59
N LEU A 131 -7.79 13.18 -19.02
CA LEU A 131 -7.12 14.49 -19.03
C LEU A 131 -6.98 15.02 -17.59
N ARG A 132 -8.07 14.97 -16.82
CA ARG A 132 -8.12 15.44 -15.44
C ARG A 132 -7.25 14.58 -14.52
N MET A 133 -7.35 13.27 -14.64
CA MET A 133 -6.55 12.32 -13.86
C MET A 133 -5.06 12.51 -14.15
N ARG A 134 -4.65 12.64 -15.42
CA ARG A 134 -3.23 12.83 -15.76
C ARG A 134 -2.65 14.12 -15.20
N ASP A 135 -3.41 15.23 -15.22
CA ASP A 135 -2.99 16.48 -14.58
C ASP A 135 -2.92 16.34 -13.06
N TRP A 136 -3.91 15.69 -12.46
CA TRP A 136 -3.94 15.38 -11.04
C TRP A 136 -2.70 14.57 -10.61
N LEU A 137 -2.32 13.52 -11.33
CA LEU A 137 -1.12 12.72 -11.05
C LEU A 137 0.16 13.55 -11.06
N LYS A 138 0.33 14.43 -12.05
CA LYS A 138 1.46 15.37 -12.11
C LYS A 138 1.51 16.26 -10.87
N ASN A 139 0.36 16.83 -10.49
CA ASN A 139 0.28 17.76 -9.37
C ASN A 139 0.49 17.07 -8.01
N VAL A 140 -0.08 15.88 -7.81
CA VAL A 140 0.18 15.04 -6.63
C VAL A 140 1.67 14.81 -6.46
N LEU A 141 2.34 14.38 -7.52
CA LEU A 141 3.77 14.07 -7.47
C LEU A 141 4.63 15.30 -7.18
N VAL A 142 4.28 16.45 -7.76
CA VAL A 142 4.91 17.75 -7.48
C VAL A 142 4.70 18.17 -6.03
N THR A 143 3.49 18.01 -5.49
CA THR A 143 3.19 18.32 -4.08
C THR A 143 3.93 17.38 -3.13
N LEU A 144 4.05 16.09 -3.45
CA LEU A 144 4.85 15.14 -2.67
C LEU A 144 6.32 15.58 -2.62
N TYR A 145 6.90 15.95 -3.76
CA TYR A 145 8.28 16.46 -3.81
C TYR A 145 8.47 17.73 -2.99
N ALA A 146 7.53 18.67 -3.05
CA ALA A 146 7.63 19.93 -2.30
C ALA A 146 7.52 19.73 -0.78
N ARG A 147 6.90 18.63 -0.32
CA ARG A 147 6.73 18.30 1.11
C ARG A 147 7.77 17.32 1.65
N ASP A 148 8.63 16.77 0.79
CA ASP A 148 9.59 15.72 1.15
C ASP A 148 10.84 16.30 1.84
N GLU A 149 10.64 16.94 2.99
CA GLU A 149 11.71 17.57 3.80
C GLU A 149 12.67 16.52 4.39
N ASP A 150 12.17 15.33 4.74
CA ASP A 150 12.90 14.26 5.43
C ASP A 150 13.35 13.10 4.52
N ASN A 151 13.19 13.23 3.20
CA ASN A 151 13.53 12.20 2.22
C ASN A 151 12.79 10.85 2.39
N ASN A 152 11.61 10.86 3.00
CA ASN A 152 10.84 9.65 3.32
C ASN A 152 9.70 9.37 2.33
N LEU A 153 9.34 10.31 1.46
CA LEU A 153 8.23 10.15 0.50
C LEU A 153 8.71 9.65 -0.87
N LEU A 154 9.84 10.17 -1.36
CA LEU A 154 10.40 9.83 -2.66
C LEU A 154 11.84 9.34 -2.52
N THR A 155 12.19 8.33 -3.29
CA THR A 155 13.59 7.91 -3.43
C THR A 155 14.41 9.00 -4.13
N GLU A 156 15.73 9.02 -3.89
CA GLU A 156 16.65 9.98 -4.53
C GLU A 156 16.53 10.03 -6.06
N LYS A 157 16.35 8.86 -6.70
CA LYS A 157 16.16 8.80 -8.16
C LYS A 157 14.80 9.39 -8.60
N GLN A 158 13.75 9.17 -7.81
CA GLN A 158 12.43 9.75 -8.09
C GLN A 158 12.48 11.27 -7.92
N LYS A 159 13.08 11.78 -6.84
CA LYS A 159 13.28 13.22 -6.62
C LYS A 159 13.99 13.90 -7.76
N LEU A 160 15.07 13.33 -8.29
CA LEU A 160 15.79 13.92 -9.42
C LEU A 160 14.89 14.08 -10.66
N ARG A 161 13.95 13.16 -10.87
CA ARG A 161 12.97 13.25 -11.95
C ARG A 161 11.90 14.29 -11.65
N VAL A 162 11.34 14.32 -10.44
CA VAL A 162 10.30 15.29 -10.06
C VAL A 162 10.85 16.71 -9.99
N LYS A 163 12.09 16.90 -9.53
CA LYS A 163 12.80 18.19 -9.51
C LYS A 163 12.78 18.86 -10.89
N LYS A 164 13.05 18.09 -11.95
CA LYS A 164 12.99 18.59 -13.34
C LYS A 164 11.60 19.04 -13.78
N ILE A 165 10.54 18.46 -13.19
CA ILE A 165 9.16 18.87 -13.43
C ILE A 165 8.86 20.12 -12.60
N TYR A 166 9.22 20.11 -11.31
CA TYR A 166 8.96 21.18 -10.34
C TYR A 166 9.57 22.52 -10.77
N GLU A 167 10.86 22.51 -11.14
CA GLU A 167 11.63 23.71 -11.53
C GLU A 167 11.33 24.19 -12.96
N ASN A 168 10.48 23.50 -13.72
CA ASN A 168 10.21 23.87 -15.10
C ASN A 168 9.24 25.05 -15.19
N GLU A 169 9.70 26.18 -15.72
CA GLU A 169 8.90 27.39 -15.91
C GLU A 169 7.68 27.20 -16.83
N LYS A 170 7.69 26.19 -17.70
CA LYS A 170 6.57 25.87 -18.61
C LYS A 170 5.54 24.92 -17.98
N ARG A 171 5.75 24.48 -16.74
CA ARG A 171 4.82 23.61 -16.02
C ARG A 171 3.51 24.37 -15.80
N LEU A 172 2.40 23.78 -16.23
CA LEU A 172 1.08 24.25 -15.83
C LEU A 172 0.87 23.99 -14.33
N GLU A 173 0.65 25.05 -13.55
CA GLU A 173 0.39 24.98 -12.11
C GLU A 173 -0.94 24.30 -11.80
N ALA A 174 -1.11 23.84 -10.56
CA ALA A 174 -2.35 23.21 -10.12
C ALA A 174 -3.50 24.24 -10.12
N GLY A 175 -4.66 23.87 -10.65
CA GLY A 175 -5.83 24.73 -10.73
C GLY A 175 -6.97 24.06 -11.50
N ASP A 176 -8.13 24.72 -11.53
CA ASP A 176 -9.25 24.28 -12.36
C ASP A 176 -9.05 24.80 -13.79
N HIS A 177 -8.66 23.88 -14.68
CA HIS A 177 -8.27 24.19 -16.05
C HIS A 177 -9.30 23.65 -17.04
N SER A 178 -9.55 24.44 -18.09
CA SER A 178 -10.35 23.98 -19.23
C SER A 178 -9.72 22.76 -19.91
N LEU A 179 -10.56 21.89 -20.48
CA LEU A 179 -10.12 20.69 -21.20
C LEU A 179 -9.16 21.01 -22.35
N ASP A 180 -9.42 22.09 -23.09
CA ASP A 180 -8.57 22.57 -24.18
C ASP A 180 -7.16 22.93 -23.69
N LEU A 181 -7.06 23.54 -22.51
CA LEU A 181 -5.77 23.88 -21.91
C LEU A 181 -5.01 22.61 -21.49
N LEU A 182 -5.68 21.66 -20.83
CA LEU A 182 -5.08 20.38 -20.42
C LEU A 182 -4.61 19.56 -21.62
N ALA A 183 -5.39 19.54 -22.71
CA ALA A 183 -5.02 18.86 -23.95
C ALA A 183 -3.78 19.50 -24.60
N ARG A 184 -3.75 20.84 -24.69
CA ARG A 184 -2.60 21.58 -25.24
C ARG A 184 -1.35 21.42 -24.37
N ASP A 185 -1.49 21.44 -23.05
CA ASP A 185 -0.37 21.24 -22.12
C ASP A 185 0.23 19.85 -22.30
N PHE A 186 -0.60 18.81 -22.37
CA PHE A 186 -0.13 17.45 -22.63
C PHE A 186 0.62 17.31 -23.95
N GLN A 187 0.16 17.98 -25.02
CA GLN A 187 0.83 17.95 -26.32
C GLN A 187 2.19 18.66 -26.28
N LYS A 188 2.28 19.84 -25.65
CA LYS A 188 3.51 20.66 -25.62
C LYS A 188 4.53 20.20 -24.59
N ASN A 189 4.05 19.71 -23.45
CA ASN A 189 4.83 19.33 -22.28
C ASN A 189 4.75 17.83 -21.98
N TYR A 190 4.50 17.00 -23.00
CA TYR A 190 4.33 15.53 -22.94
C TYR A 190 5.30 14.82 -21.98
N ASN A 191 6.59 15.16 -22.01
CA ASN A 191 7.62 14.52 -21.19
C ASN A 191 7.41 14.69 -19.68
N MET A 192 6.71 15.74 -19.23
CA MET A 192 6.38 15.95 -17.82
C MET A 192 5.36 14.95 -17.29
N TYR A 193 4.61 14.30 -18.17
CA TYR A 193 3.52 13.40 -17.81
C TYR A 193 3.91 11.93 -17.81
N ILE A 194 4.99 11.56 -18.50
CA ILE A 194 5.47 10.17 -18.55
C ILE A 194 5.77 9.65 -17.15
N PHE A 195 6.60 10.37 -16.39
CA PHE A 195 7.03 9.90 -15.07
C PHE A 195 5.88 9.83 -14.04
N PRO A 196 4.99 10.83 -13.89
CA PRO A 196 3.82 10.72 -13.02
C PRO A 196 2.92 9.52 -13.32
N VAL A 197 2.63 9.25 -14.59
CA VAL A 197 1.79 8.12 -15.00
C VAL A 197 2.45 6.79 -14.62
N HIS A 198 3.74 6.62 -14.91
CA HIS A 198 4.47 5.40 -14.53
C HIS A 198 4.66 5.25 -13.01
N TRP A 199 4.91 6.36 -12.32
CA TRP A 199 5.07 6.37 -10.86
C TRP A 199 3.80 5.89 -10.17
N GLN A 200 2.63 6.37 -10.61
CA GLN A 200 1.35 5.98 -10.03
C GLN A 200 1.08 4.49 -10.19
N PHE A 201 1.36 3.91 -11.36
CA PHE A 201 1.23 2.47 -11.56
C PHE A 201 2.01 1.69 -10.49
N GLY A 202 3.28 2.05 -10.27
CA GLY A 202 4.11 1.41 -9.25
C GLY A 202 3.71 1.71 -7.81
N GLN A 203 2.90 2.75 -7.55
CA GLN A 203 2.29 2.95 -6.23
C GLN A 203 1.11 2.01 -6.00
N LEU A 204 0.38 1.63 -7.05
CA LEU A 204 -0.80 0.78 -6.95
C LEU A 204 -0.43 -0.72 -6.99
N ASP A 205 0.55 -1.10 -7.82
CA ASP A 205 1.09 -2.45 -8.00
C ASP A 205 1.89 -2.90 -6.77
N GLN A 206 1.19 -3.40 -5.75
CA GLN A 206 1.78 -3.76 -4.45
C GLN A 206 1.25 -5.07 -3.87
N HIS A 207 0.12 -5.60 -4.37
CA HIS A 207 -0.61 -6.67 -3.69
C HIS A 207 -1.03 -7.82 -4.62
N PRO A 208 -0.08 -8.54 -5.23
CA PRO A 208 1.38 -8.37 -5.14
C PRO A 208 1.94 -7.42 -6.21
N ALA A 209 3.20 -7.00 -6.08
CA ALA A 209 3.89 -6.28 -7.15
C ALA A 209 4.23 -7.24 -8.31
N ASP A 210 3.29 -7.47 -9.22
CA ASP A 210 3.38 -8.42 -10.33
C ASP A 210 3.29 -7.78 -11.71
N GLY A 211 3.16 -6.45 -11.78
CA GLY A 211 3.08 -5.70 -13.03
C GLY A 211 1.67 -5.61 -13.61
N TYR A 212 0.65 -5.93 -12.81
CA TYR A 212 -0.76 -5.83 -13.16
C TYR A 212 -1.53 -5.11 -12.04
N LEU A 213 -2.53 -4.30 -12.40
CA LEU A 213 -3.42 -3.70 -11.41
C LEU A 213 -4.74 -4.46 -11.36
N THR A 214 -5.05 -5.01 -10.20
CA THR A 214 -6.37 -5.58 -9.91
C THR A 214 -7.40 -4.51 -9.60
N HIS A 215 -8.70 -4.86 -9.65
CA HIS A 215 -9.77 -3.98 -9.19
C HIS A 215 -9.56 -3.47 -7.75
N SER A 216 -8.97 -4.31 -6.89
CA SER A 216 -8.61 -3.98 -5.51
C SER A 216 -7.47 -2.97 -5.40
N GLU A 217 -6.50 -3.01 -6.30
CA GLU A 217 -5.37 -2.08 -6.32
C GLU A 217 -5.73 -0.72 -6.91
N LEU A 218 -6.78 -0.67 -7.74
CA LEU A 218 -7.35 0.58 -8.23
C LEU A 218 -8.22 1.31 -7.18
N ALA A 219 -8.52 0.69 -6.03
CA ALA A 219 -9.37 1.27 -4.99
C ALA A 219 -8.95 2.67 -4.50
N PRO A 220 -7.64 3.02 -4.38
CA PRO A 220 -7.23 4.38 -4.03
C PRO A 220 -7.66 5.45 -5.05
N LEU A 221 -7.86 5.06 -6.32
CA LEU A 221 -8.36 5.94 -7.38
C LEU A 221 -9.89 6.13 -7.35
N ARG A 222 -10.58 5.49 -6.40
CA ARG A 222 -12.02 5.68 -6.13
C ARG A 222 -12.27 6.50 -4.87
N ALA A 223 -11.22 7.11 -4.31
CA ALA A 223 -11.34 7.99 -3.15
C ALA A 223 -11.99 9.34 -3.54
N PRO A 224 -12.73 10.01 -2.63
CA PRO A 224 -13.42 11.27 -2.92
C PRO A 224 -12.53 12.45 -3.36
N LEU A 225 -11.21 12.37 -3.13
CA LEU A 225 -10.25 13.40 -3.54
C LEU A 225 -9.83 13.28 -5.02
N ILE A 226 -10.22 12.19 -5.68
CA ILE A 226 -9.90 11.92 -7.08
C ILE A 226 -10.91 12.65 -7.97
N PRO A 227 -10.47 13.35 -9.02
CA PRO A 227 -11.40 13.99 -9.95
C PRO A 227 -12.27 12.93 -10.66
N MET A 228 -13.59 13.08 -10.58
CA MET A 228 -14.56 12.19 -11.23
C MET A 228 -14.35 10.71 -10.85
N GLU A 229 -14.21 10.42 -9.56
CA GLU A 229 -13.83 9.09 -9.08
C GLU A 229 -14.84 7.99 -9.45
N HIS A 230 -16.11 8.36 -9.68
CA HIS A 230 -17.16 7.47 -10.14
C HIS A 230 -16.91 6.92 -11.56
N CYS A 231 -16.07 7.59 -12.36
CA CYS A 231 -15.67 7.13 -13.69
C CYS A 231 -14.49 6.13 -13.67
N THR A 232 -13.79 5.98 -12.55
CA THR A 232 -12.58 5.14 -12.45
C THR A 232 -12.81 3.71 -12.93
N THR A 233 -13.87 3.03 -12.47
CA THR A 233 -14.14 1.64 -12.87
C THR A 233 -14.45 1.54 -14.36
N ARG A 234 -15.35 2.38 -14.86
CA ARG A 234 -15.75 2.38 -16.27
C ARG A 234 -14.58 2.70 -17.19
N PHE A 235 -13.73 3.65 -16.81
CA PHE A 235 -12.53 4.01 -17.55
C PHE A 235 -11.57 2.84 -17.66
N PHE A 236 -11.22 2.19 -16.55
CA PHE A 236 -10.28 1.07 -16.58
C PHE A 236 -10.86 -0.19 -17.26
N GLU A 237 -12.19 -0.37 -17.25
CA GLU A 237 -12.82 -1.40 -18.08
C GLU A 237 -12.68 -1.15 -19.60
N GLU A 238 -12.57 0.11 -20.04
CA GLU A 238 -12.25 0.45 -21.44
C GLU A 238 -10.74 0.37 -21.74
N CYS A 239 -9.90 0.45 -20.70
CA CYS A 239 -8.45 0.28 -20.80
C CYS A 239 -8.01 -1.18 -20.90
N ASP A 240 -8.78 -2.10 -20.30
CA ASP A 240 -8.59 -3.55 -20.34
C ASP A 240 -8.87 -4.08 -21.76
N ALA A 241 -7.83 -4.07 -22.59
CA ALA A 241 -7.93 -4.32 -24.02
C ALA A 241 -8.06 -5.82 -24.34
N ASP A 242 -7.38 -6.67 -23.57
CA ASP A 242 -7.45 -8.12 -23.71
C ASP A 242 -8.57 -8.77 -22.85
N LYS A 243 -9.23 -7.98 -22.00
CA LYS A 243 -10.41 -8.33 -21.19
C LYS A 243 -10.11 -9.36 -20.10
N ASP A 244 -8.88 -9.37 -19.60
CA ASP A 244 -8.45 -10.30 -18.56
C ASP A 244 -8.83 -9.87 -17.12
N LYS A 245 -9.38 -8.65 -16.95
CA LYS A 245 -9.75 -8.00 -15.68
C LYS A 245 -8.59 -7.46 -14.85
N TYR A 246 -7.43 -7.37 -15.46
CA TYR A 246 -6.24 -6.74 -14.92
C TYR A 246 -5.86 -5.58 -15.85
N ILE A 247 -5.14 -4.59 -15.32
CA ILE A 247 -4.58 -3.53 -16.16
C ILE A 247 -3.08 -3.70 -16.18
N ALA A 248 -2.54 -4.13 -17.31
CA ALA A 248 -1.11 -4.19 -17.53
C ALA A 248 -0.51 -2.78 -17.63
N LEU A 249 0.81 -2.65 -17.45
CA LEU A 249 1.49 -1.35 -17.54
C LEU A 249 1.31 -0.69 -18.92
N GLU A 250 1.34 -1.49 -19.99
CA GLU A 250 1.15 -1.03 -21.35
C GLU A 250 -0.25 -0.46 -21.57
N GLU A 251 -1.28 -1.12 -21.05
CA GLU A 251 -2.68 -0.69 -21.12
C GLU A 251 -2.90 0.59 -20.31
N TRP A 252 -2.39 0.62 -19.07
CA TRP A 252 -2.39 1.79 -18.21
C TRP A 252 -1.78 3.01 -18.93
N ALA A 253 -0.58 2.84 -19.47
CA ALA A 253 0.14 3.93 -20.12
C ALA A 253 -0.57 4.39 -21.40
N ALA A 254 -1.06 3.45 -22.22
CA ALA A 254 -1.82 3.74 -23.42
C ALA A 254 -3.10 4.54 -23.11
N CYS A 255 -3.82 4.17 -22.04
CA CYS A 255 -5.03 4.86 -21.61
C CYS A 255 -4.80 6.31 -21.18
N PHE A 256 -3.61 6.64 -20.67
CA PHE A 256 -3.23 8.03 -20.38
C PHE A 256 -2.56 8.75 -21.56
N GLY A 257 -2.49 8.11 -22.74
CA GLY A 257 -1.93 8.67 -23.96
C GLY A 257 -0.40 8.61 -24.03
N ILE A 258 0.24 7.82 -23.19
CA ILE A 258 1.69 7.60 -23.21
C ILE A 258 2.02 6.61 -24.33
N LYS A 259 2.99 6.98 -25.17
CA LYS A 259 3.41 6.20 -26.34
C LYS A 259 4.22 4.98 -25.89
N GLU A 260 3.94 3.83 -26.48
CA GLU A 260 4.56 2.52 -26.19
C GLU A 260 6.10 2.55 -26.13
N ARG A 261 6.76 3.36 -26.98
CA ARG A 261 8.23 3.50 -26.97
C ARG A 261 8.79 4.01 -25.64
N GLU A 262 8.01 4.77 -24.87
CA GLU A 262 8.35 5.32 -23.56
C GLU A 262 8.09 4.30 -22.43
N CYS A 263 7.29 3.26 -22.73
CA CYS A 263 6.88 2.21 -21.79
C CYS A 263 7.86 1.03 -21.72
N ARG A 264 8.97 1.04 -22.50
CA ARG A 264 9.92 -0.07 -22.52
C ARG A 264 10.63 -0.27 -21.17
N PHE A 265 10.17 -1.29 -20.47
CA PHE A 265 10.67 -1.81 -19.20
C PHE A 265 12.08 -2.41 -19.34
N GLN A 266 13.04 -1.95 -18.54
CA GLN A 266 14.22 -2.76 -18.20
C GLN A 266 13.81 -3.73 -17.08
N ARG A 267 13.85 -5.03 -17.39
CA ARG A 267 13.42 -6.20 -16.58
C ARG A 267 14.06 -6.39 -15.19
N THR A 268 14.68 -5.38 -14.59
CA THR A 268 15.35 -5.50 -13.29
C THR A 268 14.93 -4.35 -12.40
N ARG A 269 13.88 -4.57 -11.59
CA ARG A 269 13.56 -3.82 -10.35
C ARG A 269 13.96 -2.35 -10.37
N MET A 270 13.50 -1.60 -11.37
CA MET A 270 13.52 -0.14 -11.33
C MET A 270 12.70 0.37 -12.51
N VAL A 271 11.78 1.28 -12.24
CA VAL A 271 11.12 2.09 -13.27
C VAL A 271 12.20 2.93 -13.97
N VAL A 272 12.85 2.39 -15.00
CA VAL A 272 13.78 3.14 -15.86
C VAL A 272 13.03 3.60 -17.10
N CYS A 273 12.54 4.84 -17.09
CA CYS A 273 12.13 5.52 -18.31
C CYS A 273 13.41 5.98 -19.03
N PHE A 274 13.74 5.38 -20.17
CA PHE A 274 14.71 5.96 -21.11
C PHE A 274 14.02 7.08 -21.89
N GLY A 275 13.96 8.27 -21.30
CA GLY A 275 13.70 9.49 -22.05
C GLY A 275 14.97 9.85 -22.83
N GLY A 276 15.00 9.52 -24.12
CA GLY A 276 16.03 9.99 -25.03
C GLY A 276 16.00 11.52 -25.10
N PHE A 277 16.95 12.18 -24.45
CA PHE A 277 17.39 13.51 -24.82
C PHE A 277 18.74 13.37 -25.50
N PHE A 278 18.74 13.57 -26.81
CA PHE A 278 19.92 13.96 -27.57
C PHE A 278 20.54 15.19 -26.89
N GLY A 279 21.72 15.01 -26.30
CA GLY A 279 22.67 16.08 -26.04
C GLY A 279 23.85 15.86 -26.97
N THR A 280 23.79 16.45 -28.16
CA THR A 280 24.96 16.63 -29.02
C THR A 280 25.82 17.77 -28.48
N ASN A 281 27.12 17.53 -28.50
CA ASN A 281 28.27 18.44 -28.53
C ASN A 281 28.87 18.99 -27.22
N LEU A 282 30.15 18.60 -27.09
CA LEU A 282 31.29 19.16 -26.35
C LEU A 282 31.34 18.93 -24.84
#